data_AF-A0A1P8K9Q3-F1
#
_entry.id   AF-A0A1P8K9Q3-F1
#
_cell.length_a   1.000
_cell.length_b   1.000
_cell.length_c   1.000
_cell.angle_alpha   90.00
_cell.angle_beta   90.00
_cell.angle_gamma   90.00
#
_symmetry.space_group_name_H-M   'P 1'
#
loop_
_entity.id
_entity.type
_entity.pdbx_description
1 polymer ?
#
loop_
_entity_poly.entity_id
_entity_poly.type
_entity_poly.pdbx_seq_one_letter_code
_entity_poly.pdbx_strand_id
1 'polypeptide(L)'
;MFGISKPKKELLPSPGRYCDLEPRSLMDRRETLNEMLRHWQQIELRVAIYAYGEECFLISATTGTAEAGAPIKLQFTAADSDLGHAIYDLLLQCYAHPKDAADGSLKNWAVFAASGAKTGKAFESKCTYVTAKTINTAIVVEAIRRSPPSDTYVGQQLSITGAPAVLGSAVKKLVATLRLLDSQDAL
;
A
#
# COMPACT_ATOMS: atom_id res chain seq x y z
N MET A 1 -10.69 50.91 0.73
CA MET A 1 -10.04 49.58 0.81
C MET A 1 -11.09 48.56 1.19
N PHE A 2 -11.57 47.76 0.24
CA PHE A 2 -12.54 46.70 0.52
C PHE A 2 -11.80 45.43 0.94
N GLY A 3 -11.91 45.05 2.20
CA GLY A 3 -11.42 43.78 2.71
C GLY A 3 -12.34 42.65 2.26
N ILE A 4 -11.89 41.86 1.29
CA ILE A 4 -12.61 40.65 0.86
C ILE A 4 -12.42 39.59 1.93
N SER A 5 -13.44 39.40 2.78
CA SER A 5 -13.57 38.23 3.64
C SER A 5 -13.66 36.99 2.77
N LYS A 6 -12.65 36.11 2.84
CA LYS A 6 -12.71 34.80 2.17
C LYS A 6 -13.82 33.97 2.82
N PRO A 7 -14.62 33.23 2.04
CA PRO A 7 -15.65 32.36 2.60
C PRO A 7 -14.98 31.30 3.49
N LYS A 8 -15.48 31.16 4.74
CA LYS A 8 -15.15 30.03 5.61
C LYS A 8 -15.57 28.76 4.87
N LYS A 9 -14.60 28.03 4.32
CA LYS A 9 -14.82 26.65 3.88
C LYS A 9 -15.23 25.85 5.10
N GLU A 10 -16.47 25.37 5.10
CA GLU A 10 -16.92 24.38 6.08
C GLU A 10 -15.95 23.19 6.04
N LEU A 11 -15.39 22.90 7.21
CA LEU A 11 -14.47 21.79 7.40
C LEU A 11 -15.28 20.48 7.29
N LEU A 12 -14.74 19.53 6.53
CA LEU A 12 -15.28 18.17 6.51
C LEU A 12 -15.09 17.52 7.89
N PRO A 13 -16.00 16.61 8.29
CA PRO A 13 -15.96 15.99 9.61
C PRO A 13 -14.69 15.16 9.82
N SER A 14 -14.28 15.06 11.09
CA SER A 14 -13.06 14.40 11.55
C SER A 14 -12.96 12.94 11.05
N PRO A 15 -11.82 12.52 10.48
CA PRO A 15 -11.59 11.12 10.18
C PRO A 15 -11.23 10.39 11.47
N GLY A 16 -12.17 9.60 11.98
CA GLY A 16 -11.85 8.50 12.89
C GLY A 16 -11.67 7.22 12.08
N ARG A 17 -10.57 6.48 12.30
CA ARG A 17 -10.62 5.02 12.51
C ARG A 17 -9.31 4.30 12.84
N TYR A 18 -8.13 4.90 12.73
CA TYR A 18 -6.87 4.19 13.02
C TYR A 18 -6.08 4.94 14.09
N CYS A 19 -6.41 4.64 15.35
CA CYS A 19 -6.08 5.40 16.57
C CYS A 19 -4.67 5.18 17.13
N ASP A 20 -3.72 4.64 16.37
CA ASP A 20 -2.42 4.23 16.93
C ASP A 20 -1.24 5.09 16.46
N LEU A 21 -1.51 6.27 15.90
CA LEU A 21 -0.46 7.23 15.59
C LEU A 21 -0.44 8.30 16.70
N GLU A 22 0.59 8.25 17.55
CA GLU A 22 0.95 9.30 18.52
C GLU A 22 0.81 10.73 17.92
N PRO A 23 0.64 11.80 18.75
CA PRO A 23 -0.25 12.95 18.50
C PRO A 23 0.24 13.99 17.46
N ARG A 24 0.80 13.55 16.34
CA ARG A 24 1.19 14.41 15.20
C ARG A 24 0.69 13.92 13.84
N SER A 25 -0.08 12.84 13.78
CA SER A 25 -0.36 12.18 12.50
C SER A 25 -1.79 12.37 11.97
N LEU A 26 -2.09 13.61 11.60
CA LEU A 26 -3.10 13.87 10.57
C LEU A 26 -2.47 14.88 9.60
N MET A 27 -1.51 14.44 8.80
CA MET A 27 -1.07 15.24 7.66
C MET A 27 -2.25 15.38 6.70
N ASP A 28 -2.62 16.63 6.39
CA ASP A 28 -3.57 16.96 5.33
C ASP A 28 -3.16 16.21 4.05
N ARG A 29 -4.07 15.68 3.23
CA ARG A 29 -3.72 15.06 1.93
C ARG A 29 -2.79 15.96 1.10
N ARG A 30 -2.95 17.28 1.22
CA ARG A 30 -2.04 18.27 0.62
C ARG A 30 -0.66 18.23 1.25
N GLU A 31 -0.54 18.10 2.57
CA GLU A 31 0.72 17.91 3.28
C GLU A 31 1.35 16.57 2.93
N THR A 32 0.59 15.48 2.94
CA THR A 32 0.99 14.14 2.48
C THR A 32 1.55 14.17 1.06
N LEU A 33 0.81 14.79 0.13
CA LEU A 33 1.26 14.94 -1.25
C LEU A 33 2.49 15.86 -1.35
N ASN A 34 2.53 16.95 -0.58
CA ASN A 34 3.69 17.83 -0.53
C ASN A 34 4.93 17.13 0.03
N GLU A 35 4.78 16.25 1.02
CA GLU A 35 5.86 15.41 1.53
C GLU A 35 6.33 14.43 0.45
N MET A 36 5.41 13.69 -0.18
CA MET A 36 5.80 12.83 -1.31
C MET A 36 6.51 13.61 -2.44
N LEU A 37 6.04 14.82 -2.75
CA LEU A 37 6.64 15.73 -3.73
C LEU A 37 7.91 16.44 -3.23
N ARG A 38 8.23 16.41 -1.94
CA ARG A 38 9.54 16.83 -1.41
C ARG A 38 10.57 15.71 -1.54
N HIS A 39 10.13 14.46 -1.38
CA HIS A 39 11.03 13.31 -1.26
C HIS A 39 11.26 12.53 -2.56
N TRP A 40 10.45 12.72 -3.61
CA TRP A 40 10.57 11.96 -4.88
C TRP A 40 11.93 12.04 -5.58
N GLN A 41 12.73 13.07 -5.31
CA GLN A 41 14.05 13.24 -5.89
C GLN A 41 15.16 12.51 -5.12
N GLN A 42 14.87 12.00 -3.91
CA GLN A 42 15.91 11.52 -3.01
C GLN A 42 15.74 10.06 -2.58
N ILE A 43 14.51 9.53 -2.50
CA ILE A 43 14.27 8.20 -1.90
C ILE A 43 13.06 7.51 -2.55
N GLU A 44 13.20 6.22 -2.88
CA GLU A 44 12.09 5.35 -3.30
C GLU A 44 11.22 4.98 -2.09
N LEU A 45 9.96 5.41 -2.07
CA LEU A 45 8.95 4.91 -1.14
C LEU A 45 8.38 3.61 -1.67
N ARG A 46 8.17 2.62 -0.80
CA ARG A 46 7.66 1.32 -1.19
C ARG A 46 6.68 0.76 -0.17
N VAL A 47 5.57 0.23 -0.68
CA VAL A 47 4.57 -0.53 0.06
C VAL A 47 4.45 -1.92 -0.57
N ALA A 48 4.36 -2.93 0.28
CA ALA A 48 4.01 -4.29 -0.08
C ALA A 48 2.53 -4.54 0.24
N ILE A 49 1.81 -5.13 -0.71
CA ILE A 49 0.40 -5.48 -0.62
C ILE A 49 0.29 -6.98 -0.91
N TYR A 50 -0.35 -7.70 0.00
CA TYR A 50 -0.58 -9.14 -0.09
C TYR A 50 -2.07 -9.36 -0.23
N ALA A 51 -2.52 -9.67 -1.45
CA ALA A 51 -3.89 -10.10 -1.70
C ALA A 51 -4.02 -11.56 -1.26
N TYR A 52 -4.45 -11.75 -0.02
CA TYR A 52 -4.48 -13.04 0.66
C TYR A 52 -5.79 -13.77 0.38
N GLY A 53 -5.76 -14.62 -0.64
CA GLY A 53 -6.97 -15.25 -1.18
C GLY A 53 -8.04 -14.22 -1.57
N GLU A 54 -9.29 -14.55 -1.24
CA GLU A 54 -10.45 -13.65 -1.34
C GLU A 54 -10.85 -13.10 0.05
N GLU A 55 -9.98 -13.26 1.05
CA GLU A 55 -10.29 -12.91 2.44
C GLU A 55 -9.94 -11.44 2.73
N CYS A 56 -8.70 -11.05 2.46
CA CYS A 56 -8.20 -9.73 2.83
C CYS A 56 -7.03 -9.25 1.97
N PHE A 57 -6.79 -7.95 2.04
CA PHE A 57 -5.51 -7.33 1.74
C PHE A 57 -4.74 -7.12 3.04
N LEU A 58 -3.49 -7.55 3.06
CA LEU A 58 -2.52 -7.19 4.09
C LEU A 58 -1.53 -6.22 3.48
N ILE A 59 -1.33 -5.05 4.08
CA ILE A 59 -0.58 -3.95 3.47
C ILE A 59 0.46 -3.50 4.48
N SER A 60 1.71 -3.36 4.05
CA SER A 60 2.81 -2.91 4.90
C SER A 60 3.72 -1.94 4.17
N ALA A 61 4.23 -0.93 4.88
CA ALA A 61 5.37 -0.16 4.41
C ALA A 61 6.61 -1.07 4.36
N THR A 62 7.54 -0.78 3.45
CA THR A 62 8.76 -1.58 3.28
C THR A 62 9.98 -0.70 2.99
N THR A 63 11.12 -1.04 3.60
CA THR A 63 12.43 -0.47 3.30
C THR A 63 13.32 -1.54 2.67
N GLY A 64 13.31 -1.67 1.35
CA GLY A 64 14.01 -2.75 0.65
C GLY A 64 13.33 -4.10 0.87
N THR A 65 13.91 -4.98 1.68
CA THR A 65 13.41 -6.34 1.98
C THR A 65 12.77 -6.48 3.37
N ALA A 66 12.78 -5.41 4.17
CA ALA A 66 12.21 -5.40 5.52
C ALA A 66 10.85 -4.68 5.53
N GLU A 67 9.92 -5.19 6.33
CA GLU A 67 8.66 -4.51 6.65
C GLU A 67 8.89 -3.43 7.71
N ALA A 68 8.15 -2.33 7.58
CA ALA A 68 8.24 -1.17 8.45
C ALA A 68 6.87 -0.93 9.09
N GLY A 69 6.83 -0.95 10.42
CA GLY A 69 5.63 -0.62 11.19
C GLY A 69 4.56 -1.70 11.23
N ALA A 70 3.36 -1.32 11.67
CA ALA A 70 2.21 -2.21 11.78
C ALA A 70 1.50 -2.35 10.43
N PRO A 71 1.05 -3.57 10.06
CA PRO A 71 0.37 -3.79 8.80
C PRO A 71 -1.09 -3.35 8.89
N ILE A 72 -1.63 -2.85 7.79
CA ILE A 72 -3.05 -2.58 7.63
C ILE A 72 -3.71 -3.83 7.04
N LYS A 73 -4.81 -4.29 7.66
CA LYS A 73 -5.64 -5.38 7.16
C LYS A 73 -6.99 -4.85 6.70
N LEU A 74 -7.28 -4.97 5.40
CA LEU A 74 -8.57 -4.62 4.81
C LEU A 74 -9.27 -5.87 4.27
N GLN A 75 -10.60 -5.91 4.32
CA GLN A 75 -11.34 -6.98 3.63
C GLN A 75 -11.07 -6.93 2.12
N PHE A 76 -11.07 -8.08 1.45
CA PHE A 76 -10.83 -8.13 0.00
C PHE A 76 -11.87 -7.32 -0.81
N THR A 77 -13.07 -7.18 -0.24
CA THR A 77 -14.20 -6.41 -0.79
C THR A 77 -14.17 -4.92 -0.41
N ALA A 78 -13.17 -4.46 0.36
CA ALA A 78 -13.05 -3.06 0.76
C ALA A 78 -13.13 -2.11 -0.44
N ALA A 79 -13.68 -0.90 -0.26
CA ALA A 79 -13.83 0.04 -1.36
C ALA A 79 -12.46 0.43 -1.97
N ASP A 80 -12.44 0.72 -3.28
CA ASP A 80 -11.21 1.13 -3.96
C ASP A 80 -10.57 2.37 -3.33
N SER A 81 -11.40 3.28 -2.81
CA SER A 81 -10.93 4.46 -2.06
C SER A 81 -10.16 4.08 -0.80
N ASP A 82 -10.65 3.11 -0.04
CA ASP A 82 -10.09 2.72 1.26
C ASP A 82 -8.75 2.01 1.07
N LEU A 83 -8.69 1.11 0.07
CA LEU A 83 -7.44 0.46 -0.33
C LEU A 83 -6.41 1.49 -0.81
N GLY A 84 -6.82 2.45 -1.64
CA GLY A 84 -5.94 3.51 -2.11
C GLY A 84 -5.42 4.39 -0.98
N HIS A 85 -6.27 4.76 -0.01
CA HIS A 85 -5.86 5.54 1.15
C HIS A 85 -4.85 4.79 2.01
N ALA A 86 -5.10 3.51 2.32
CA ALA A 86 -4.17 2.70 3.09
C ALA A 86 -2.77 2.62 2.43
N ILE A 87 -2.70 2.53 1.11
CA ILE A 87 -1.43 2.52 0.37
C ILE A 87 -0.72 3.87 0.48
N TYR A 88 -1.43 4.99 0.28
CA TYR A 88 -0.86 6.32 0.43
C TYR A 88 -0.33 6.57 1.84
N ASP A 89 -1.09 6.19 2.86
CA ASP A 89 -0.71 6.37 4.26
C ASP A 89 0.57 5.58 4.58
N LEU A 90 0.66 4.32 4.13
CA LEU A 90 1.85 3.49 4.35
C LEU A 90 3.07 3.93 3.53
N LEU A 91 2.88 4.50 2.33
CA LEU A 91 4.00 5.07 1.57
C LEU A 91 4.71 6.17 2.37
N LEU A 92 3.95 6.99 3.11
CA LEU A 92 4.50 8.03 3.98
C LEU A 92 5.11 7.48 5.27
N GLN A 93 4.56 6.40 5.83
CA GLN A 93 5.05 5.83 7.09
C GLN A 93 6.43 5.17 6.97
N CYS A 94 6.90 4.88 5.74
CA CYS A 94 8.21 4.26 5.51
C CYS A 94 9.39 4.99 6.19
N TYR A 95 9.28 6.31 6.44
CA TYR A 95 10.29 7.08 7.17
C TYR A 95 10.11 7.12 8.69
N ALA A 96 8.89 6.87 9.16
CA ALA A 96 8.56 6.95 10.57
C ALA A 96 9.06 5.74 11.35
N HIS A 97 9.36 4.64 10.64
CA HIS A 97 9.85 3.42 11.25
C HIS A 97 11.37 3.33 11.09
N PRO A 98 12.12 3.07 12.18
CA PRO A 98 13.51 2.72 12.04
C PRO A 98 13.63 1.51 11.11
N LYS A 99 14.73 1.43 10.34
CA LYS A 99 15.11 0.19 9.66
C LYS A 99 15.30 -0.86 10.74
N ASP A 100 14.23 -1.57 11.11
CA ASP A 100 14.33 -2.60 12.12
C ASP A 100 15.37 -3.61 11.63
N ALA A 101 16.39 -3.81 12.45
CA ALA A 101 17.56 -4.65 12.19
C ALA A 101 17.21 -6.15 12.14
N ALA A 102 15.93 -6.49 11.98
CA ALA A 102 15.49 -7.85 11.80
C ALA A 102 16.09 -8.39 10.51
N ASP A 103 16.67 -9.59 10.57
CA ASP A 103 16.91 -10.35 9.37
C ASP A 103 15.59 -10.37 8.58
N GLY A 104 15.64 -10.18 7.25
CA GLY A 104 14.44 -10.11 6.42
C GLY A 104 13.64 -11.41 6.36
N SER A 105 13.75 -12.27 7.38
CA SER A 105 13.04 -13.52 7.54
C SER A 105 11.55 -13.29 7.68
N LEU A 106 10.78 -14.11 6.95
CA LEU A 106 9.32 -14.04 6.88
C LEU A 106 8.65 -14.16 8.27
N LYS A 107 9.31 -14.78 9.25
CA LYS A 107 8.77 -14.93 10.62
C LYS A 107 8.65 -13.58 11.34
N ASN A 108 9.47 -12.61 10.94
CA ASN A 108 9.48 -11.26 11.49
C ASN A 108 8.57 -10.31 10.71
N TRP A 109 7.94 -10.77 9.62
CA TRP A 109 7.04 -9.95 8.83
C TRP A 109 5.71 -9.82 9.55
N ALA A 110 5.32 -8.59 9.85
CA ALA A 110 4.10 -8.31 10.57
C ALA A 110 2.86 -8.75 9.76
N VAL A 111 2.92 -8.70 8.42
CA VAL A 111 1.85 -9.25 7.56
C VAL A 111 1.73 -10.77 7.69
N PHE A 112 2.83 -11.49 7.91
CA PHE A 112 2.79 -12.94 8.08
C PHE A 112 2.05 -13.28 9.38
N ALA A 113 2.37 -12.59 10.48
CA ALA A 113 1.62 -12.71 11.72
C ALA A 113 0.13 -12.35 11.55
N ALA A 114 -0.17 -11.24 10.86
CA ALA A 114 -1.54 -10.76 10.63
C ALA A 114 -2.38 -11.66 9.70
N SER A 115 -1.73 -12.50 8.88
CA SER A 115 -2.38 -13.48 8.02
C SER A 115 -2.97 -14.67 8.79
N GLY A 116 -2.44 -14.99 9.98
CA GLY A 116 -2.79 -16.19 10.74
C GLY A 116 -2.24 -17.50 10.16
N ALA A 117 -1.40 -17.44 9.11
CA ALA A 117 -0.77 -18.62 8.55
C ALA A 117 0.25 -19.24 9.52
N LYS A 118 0.26 -20.58 9.60
CA LYS A 118 1.21 -21.31 10.47
C LYS A 118 2.60 -21.49 9.86
N THR A 119 2.71 -21.41 8.53
CA THR A 119 3.97 -21.62 7.79
C THR A 119 4.09 -20.63 6.65
N GLY A 120 5.33 -20.27 6.30
CA GLY A 120 5.60 -19.37 5.18
C GLY A 120 5.06 -19.89 3.85
N LYS A 121 5.20 -21.20 3.60
CA LYS A 121 4.65 -21.84 2.40
C LYS A 121 3.13 -21.68 2.30
N ALA A 122 2.39 -21.84 3.41
CA ALA A 122 0.94 -21.66 3.42
C ALA A 122 0.52 -20.20 3.24
N PHE A 123 1.37 -19.26 3.70
CA PHE A 123 1.17 -17.85 3.44
C PHE A 123 1.37 -17.51 1.96
N GLU A 124 2.51 -17.89 1.40
CA GLU A 124 2.87 -17.58 0.01
C GLU A 124 1.92 -18.24 -1.00
N SER A 125 1.49 -19.48 -0.76
CA SER A 125 0.61 -20.20 -1.69
C SER A 125 -0.77 -19.57 -1.86
N LYS A 126 -1.22 -18.78 -0.87
CA LYS A 126 -2.50 -18.08 -0.90
C LYS A 126 -2.38 -16.63 -1.38
N CYS A 127 -1.17 -16.13 -1.53
CA CYS A 127 -0.92 -14.71 -1.71
C CYS A 127 -0.61 -14.36 -3.17
N THR A 128 -1.32 -13.35 -3.69
CA THR A 128 -0.84 -12.58 -4.84
C THR A 128 -0.10 -11.35 -4.31
N TYR A 129 1.18 -11.22 -4.64
CA TYR A 129 2.03 -10.15 -4.12
C TYR A 129 1.97 -8.95 -5.06
N VAL A 130 1.74 -7.76 -4.49
CA VAL A 130 1.71 -6.50 -5.22
C VAL A 130 2.66 -5.51 -4.56
N THR A 131 3.50 -4.85 -5.35
CA THR A 131 4.30 -3.70 -4.90
C THR A 131 3.66 -2.42 -5.39
N ALA A 132 3.73 -1.38 -4.56
CA ALA A 132 3.52 0.00 -4.98
C ALA A 132 4.76 0.79 -4.58
N LYS A 133 5.47 1.35 -5.56
CA LYS A 133 6.70 2.12 -5.33
C LYS A 133 6.68 3.46 -6.05
N THR A 134 7.24 4.49 -5.44
CA THR A 134 7.37 5.81 -6.09
C THR A 134 8.59 5.84 -6.99
N ILE A 135 8.40 6.23 -8.24
CA ILE A 135 9.48 6.57 -9.16
C ILE A 135 9.21 7.99 -9.67
N ASN A 136 10.02 8.93 -9.21
CA ASN A 136 9.79 10.35 -9.44
C ASN A 136 8.34 10.76 -9.07
N THR A 137 7.61 11.38 -10.00
CA THR A 137 6.23 11.84 -9.82
C THR A 137 5.19 10.74 -10.10
N ALA A 138 5.61 9.49 -10.21
CA ALA A 138 4.75 8.35 -10.48
C ALA A 138 4.77 7.33 -9.35
N ILE A 139 3.67 6.56 -9.26
CA ILE A 139 3.58 5.32 -8.49
C ILE A 139 3.54 4.18 -9.51
N VAL A 140 4.51 3.29 -9.42
CA VAL A 140 4.53 2.04 -10.19
C VAL A 140 3.95 0.96 -9.30
N VAL A 141 2.87 0.34 -9.79
CA VAL A 141 2.19 -0.77 -9.14
C VAL A 141 2.44 -2.03 -9.95
N GLU A 142 2.89 -3.10 -9.28
CA GLU A 142 3.32 -4.33 -9.93
C GLU A 142 2.76 -5.53 -9.19
N ALA A 143 2.16 -6.49 -9.87
CA ALA A 143 1.71 -7.74 -9.28
C ALA A 143 2.51 -8.93 -9.82
N ILE A 144 2.94 -9.81 -8.91
CA ILE A 144 3.63 -11.06 -9.19
C ILE A 144 3.12 -12.18 -8.28
N ARG A 145 3.28 -13.42 -8.73
CA ARG A 145 3.07 -14.60 -7.88
C ARG A 145 4.41 -15.17 -7.46
N ARG A 146 4.59 -15.34 -6.15
CA ARG A 146 5.83 -15.91 -5.59
C ARG A 146 5.79 -17.43 -5.47
N SER A 147 4.60 -18.03 -5.31
CA SER A 147 4.46 -19.48 -5.11
C SER A 147 3.15 -20.05 -5.69
N PRO A 148 3.23 -21.05 -6.61
CA PRO A 148 4.42 -21.32 -7.43
C PRO A 148 4.85 -20.03 -8.15
N PRO A 149 6.17 -19.83 -8.37
CA PRO A 149 6.64 -18.65 -9.08
C PRO A 149 6.04 -18.65 -10.49
N SER A 150 5.57 -17.48 -10.91
CA SER A 150 5.06 -17.25 -12.26
C SER A 150 6.06 -16.39 -13.02
N ASP A 151 6.30 -16.71 -14.29
CA ASP A 151 7.05 -15.84 -15.21
C ASP A 151 6.20 -14.64 -15.68
N THR A 152 4.91 -14.65 -15.35
CA THR A 152 3.97 -13.59 -15.67
C THR A 152 4.05 -12.47 -14.64
N TYR A 153 4.23 -11.25 -15.15
CA TYR A 153 4.21 -10.01 -14.41
C TYR A 153 3.18 -9.07 -15.04
N VAL A 154 2.44 -8.35 -14.20
CA VAL A 154 1.53 -7.29 -14.65
C VAL A 154 1.81 -6.02 -13.86
N GLY A 155 1.80 -4.87 -14.53
CA GLY A 155 2.07 -3.61 -13.85
C GLY A 155 1.37 -2.43 -14.50
N GLN A 156 1.23 -1.36 -13.72
CA GLN A 156 0.65 -0.10 -14.15
C GLN A 156 1.39 1.07 -13.50
N GLN A 157 1.58 2.14 -14.29
CA GLN A 157 2.12 3.40 -13.79
C GLN A 157 0.97 4.40 -13.60
N LEU A 158 0.97 5.07 -12.44
CA LEU A 158 -0.02 6.06 -12.04
C LEU A 158 0.67 7.34 -11.61
N SER A 159 -0.05 8.47 -11.65
CA SER A 159 0.46 9.71 -11.07
C SER A 159 0.39 9.66 -9.54
N ILE A 160 1.41 10.20 -8.86
CA ILE A 160 1.42 10.33 -7.41
C ILE A 160 0.29 11.22 -6.87
N THR A 161 -0.24 12.13 -7.71
CA THR A 161 -1.37 13.02 -7.40
C THR A 161 -2.74 12.38 -7.65
N GLY A 162 -2.76 11.11 -8.10
CA GLY A 162 -3.97 10.38 -8.43
C GLY A 162 -5.01 10.34 -7.31
N ALA A 163 -6.27 10.11 -7.70
CA ALA A 163 -7.31 9.83 -6.72
C ALA A 163 -7.05 8.46 -6.06
N PRO A 164 -7.24 8.32 -4.72
CA PRO A 164 -7.08 7.05 -4.02
C PRO A 164 -7.87 5.90 -4.66
N ALA A 165 -9.10 6.16 -5.09
CA ALA A 165 -9.91 5.17 -5.79
C ALA A 165 -9.26 4.63 -7.09
N VAL A 166 -8.50 5.45 -7.81
CA VAL A 166 -7.78 5.01 -9.02
C VAL A 166 -6.64 4.06 -8.65
N LEU A 167 -5.90 4.36 -7.57
CA LEU A 167 -4.82 3.51 -7.07
C LEU A 167 -5.36 2.16 -6.56
N GLY A 168 -6.40 2.17 -5.73
CA GLY A 168 -7.01 0.93 -5.23
C GLY A 168 -7.62 0.08 -6.36
N SER A 169 -8.28 0.73 -7.33
CA SER A 169 -8.83 0.03 -8.50
C SER A 169 -7.72 -0.63 -9.34
N ALA A 170 -6.60 0.07 -9.55
CA ALA A 170 -5.46 -0.48 -10.27
C ALA A 170 -4.90 -1.73 -9.59
N VAL A 171 -4.71 -1.71 -8.26
CA VAL A 171 -4.26 -2.88 -7.49
C VAL A 171 -5.20 -4.07 -7.70
N LYS A 172 -6.51 -3.88 -7.54
CA LYS A 172 -7.49 -4.97 -7.73
C LYS A 172 -7.48 -5.53 -9.14
N LYS A 173 -7.40 -4.65 -10.15
CA LYS A 173 -7.31 -5.05 -11.56
C LYS A 173 -6.06 -5.89 -11.81
N LEU A 174 -4.91 -5.46 -11.32
CA LEU A 174 -3.66 -6.21 -11.49
C LEU A 174 -3.71 -7.58 -10.79
N VAL A 175 -4.28 -7.66 -9.59
CA VAL A 175 -4.50 -8.94 -8.89
C VAL A 175 -5.40 -9.86 -9.71
N ALA A 176 -6.54 -9.35 -10.21
CA ALA A 176 -7.48 -10.14 -11.01
C ALA A 176 -6.84 -10.60 -12.34
N THR A 177 -6.14 -9.71 -13.04
CA THR A 177 -5.46 -10.03 -14.30
C THR A 177 -4.38 -11.08 -14.09
N LEU A 178 -3.52 -10.94 -13.07
CA LEU A 178 -2.49 -11.94 -12.79
C LEU A 178 -3.10 -13.31 -12.45
N ARG A 179 -4.13 -13.35 -11.59
CA ARG A 179 -4.83 -14.60 -11.25
C ARG A 179 -5.45 -15.27 -12.47
N LEU A 180 -5.98 -14.49 -13.42
CA LEU A 180 -6.52 -15.00 -14.66
C LEU A 180 -5.41 -15.61 -15.55
N LEU A 181 -4.31 -14.88 -15.75
CA LEU A 181 -3.20 -15.35 -16.57
C LEU A 181 -2.57 -16.63 -15.99
N ASP A 182 -2.33 -16.66 -14.68
CA ASP A 182 -1.81 -17.85 -13.99
C ASP A 182 -2.74 -19.07 -14.10
N SER A 183 -4.05 -18.86 -14.26
CA SER A 183 -5.00 -19.96 -14.45
C SER A 183 -4.97 -20.55 -15.86
N GLN A 184 -4.53 -19.75 -16.85
CA GLN A 184 -4.39 -20.19 -18.23
C GLN A 184 -3.06 -20.93 -18.45
N ASP A 185 -2.00 -20.52 -17.74
CA ASP A 185 -0.69 -21.18 -17.77
C ASP A 185 -0.66 -22.53 -17.02
N ALA A 186 -1.71 -22.84 -16.24
CA ALA A 186 -1.85 -24.09 -15.50
C ALA A 186 -2.59 -25.20 -16.29
N LEU A 187 -3.03 -24.91 -17.53
CA LEU A 187 -3.69 -25.85 -18.46
C LEU A 187 -2.69 -26.41 -19.48
#